data_AF-I1DU49-F1
#
_entry.id   AF-I1DU49-F1
#
_cell.length_a   1.000
_cell.length_b   1.000
_cell.length_c   1.000
_cell.angle_alpha   90.00
_cell.angle_beta   90.00
_cell.angle_gamma   90.00
#
_symmetry.space_group_name_H-M   'P 1'
#
loop_
_entity.id
_entity.type
_entity.pdbx_description
1 polymer ?
#
loop_
_entity_poly.entity_id
_entity_poly.type
_entity_poly.pdbx_seq_one_letter_code
_entity_poly.pdbx_strand_id
1 'polypeptide(L)'
;MDAYNAKDLAAFISCYHSDIAIYRMPATQPSLKGRDALAAFYKTERFSIASLHAEVLQRMVVGNKVIDHERVYGMAEQPYEVMVVYEVQDGLIVNAWFYPAG
;
A
#
# COMPACT_ATOMS: atom_id res chain seq x y z
N MET A 1 5.00 -1.86 -6.86
CA MET A 1 5.20 -0.41 -7.06
C MET A 1 4.85 0.00 -8.49
N ASP A 2 5.34 -0.70 -9.51
CA ASP A 2 5.06 -0.33 -10.92
C ASP A 2 3.56 -0.22 -11.24
N ALA A 3 2.75 -1.22 -10.87
CA ALA A 3 1.29 -1.17 -11.05
C ALA A 3 0.63 0.00 -10.30
N TYR A 4 1.16 0.38 -9.14
CA TYR A 4 0.66 1.52 -8.37
C TYR A 4 0.93 2.84 -9.11
N ASN A 5 2.17 3.03 -9.58
CA ASN A 5 2.57 4.25 -10.30
C ASN A 5 1.92 4.35 -11.68
N ALA A 6 1.70 3.21 -12.35
CA ALA A 6 0.93 3.13 -13.58
C ALA A 6 -0.59 3.27 -13.36
N LYS A 7 -1.07 3.27 -12.11
CA LYS A 7 -2.48 3.27 -11.73
C LYS A 7 -3.26 2.09 -12.34
N ASP A 8 -2.57 0.98 -12.58
CA ASP A 8 -3.16 -0.26 -13.09
C ASP A 8 -3.82 -1.02 -11.93
N LEU A 9 -5.13 -0.82 -11.78
CA LEU A 9 -5.90 -1.44 -10.71
C LEU A 9 -5.86 -2.97 -10.77
N ALA A 10 -5.94 -3.57 -11.96
CA ALA A 10 -5.99 -5.01 -12.08
C ALA A 10 -4.66 -5.65 -11.66
N ALA A 11 -3.55 -5.12 -12.19
CA ALA A 11 -2.22 -5.58 -11.81
C ALA A 11 -1.94 -5.31 -10.32
N PHE A 12 -2.32 -4.16 -9.80
CA PHE A 12 -2.14 -3.81 -8.39
C PHE A 12 -2.88 -4.78 -7.46
N ILE A 13 -4.17 -5.01 -7.71
CA ILE A 13 -5.02 -5.87 -6.87
C ILE A 13 -4.61 -7.34 -6.96
N SER A 14 -4.02 -7.78 -8.07
CA SER A 14 -3.51 -9.14 -8.23
C SER A 14 -2.38 -9.51 -7.24
N CYS A 15 -1.69 -8.52 -6.68
CA CYS A 15 -0.61 -8.74 -5.71
C CYS A 15 -1.11 -9.00 -4.27
N TYR A 16 -2.41 -8.86 -4.00
CA TYR A 16 -2.96 -8.96 -2.64
C TYR A 16 -3.78 -10.23 -2.45
N HIS A 17 -3.73 -10.81 -1.26
CA HIS A 17 -4.56 -11.95 -0.86
C HIS A 17 -6.06 -11.56 -0.81
N SER A 18 -6.98 -12.53 -0.92
CA SER A 18 -8.43 -12.27 -0.81
C SER A 18 -8.79 -11.63 0.54
N ASP A 19 -8.09 -12.04 1.59
CA ASP A 19 -8.30 -11.61 2.98
C ASP A 19 -7.37 -10.46 3.44
N ILE A 20 -6.79 -9.70 2.50
CA ILE A 20 -5.89 -8.57 2.81
C ILE A 20 -6.48 -7.67 3.92
N ALA A 21 -5.69 -7.37 4.94
CA ALA A 21 -6.00 -6.39 5.95
C ALA A 21 -4.98 -5.25 5.96
N ILE A 22 -5.47 -4.01 5.91
CA ILE A 22 -4.65 -2.79 5.98
C ILE A 22 -4.84 -2.09 7.30
N TYR A 23 -3.73 -1.84 7.98
CA TYR A 23 -3.67 -1.16 9.26
C TYR A 23 -3.01 0.21 9.12
N ARG A 24 -3.58 1.20 9.82
CA ARG A 24 -2.97 2.52 10.01
C ARG A 24 -2.48 2.58 11.43
N MET A 25 -1.17 2.47 11.62
CA MET A 25 -0.61 2.34 12.95
C MET A 25 -0.80 3.63 13.76
N PRO A 26 -1.04 3.53 15.09
CA PRO A 26 -0.99 2.33 15.92
C PRO A 26 -2.35 1.59 16.10
N ALA A 27 -3.32 1.77 15.19
CA ALA A 27 -4.63 1.17 15.35
C ALA A 27 -4.58 -0.37 15.40
N THR A 28 -5.38 -0.96 16.30
CA THR A 28 -5.49 -2.41 16.48
C THR A 28 -6.48 -3.06 15.52
N GLN A 29 -7.36 -2.27 14.90
CA GLN A 29 -8.34 -2.73 13.92
C GLN A 29 -7.93 -2.31 12.50
N PRO A 30 -8.17 -3.14 11.48
CA PRO A 30 -7.86 -2.78 10.11
C PRO A 30 -8.77 -1.65 9.63
N SER A 31 -8.16 -0.65 8.98
CA SER A 31 -8.87 0.43 8.28
C SER A 31 -9.56 -0.05 7.00
N LEU A 32 -9.09 -1.16 6.44
CA LEU A 32 -9.63 -1.78 5.24
C LEU A 32 -9.38 -3.29 5.31
N LYS A 33 -10.40 -4.09 4.94
CA LYS A 33 -10.30 -5.55 4.91
C LYS A 33 -10.96 -6.11 3.65
N GLY A 34 -10.29 -7.07 3.02
CA GLY A 34 -10.77 -7.79 1.84
C GLY A 34 -10.35 -7.13 0.53
N ARG A 35 -10.08 -7.97 -0.47
CA ARG A 35 -9.60 -7.55 -1.80
C ARG A 35 -10.59 -6.65 -2.54
N ASP A 36 -11.89 -6.88 -2.40
CA ASP A 36 -12.92 -6.07 -3.07
C ASP A 36 -12.99 -4.66 -2.48
N ALA A 37 -12.91 -4.54 -1.16
CA ALA A 37 -12.84 -3.25 -0.48
C ALA A 37 -11.56 -2.50 -0.88
N LEU A 38 -10.44 -3.21 -1.02
CA LEU A 38 -9.17 -2.64 -1.48
C LEU A 38 -9.30 -2.09 -2.90
N ALA A 39 -9.89 -2.87 -3.81
CA ALA A 39 -10.09 -2.48 -5.20
C ALA A 39 -10.99 -1.24 -5.31
N ALA A 40 -12.10 -1.20 -4.56
CA ALA A 40 -12.99 -0.05 -4.52
C ALA A 40 -12.27 1.21 -4.01
N PHE A 41 -11.59 1.10 -2.87
CA PHE A 41 -10.85 2.22 -2.27
C PHE A 41 -9.77 2.78 -3.20
N TYR A 42 -8.95 1.90 -3.80
CA TYR A 42 -7.88 2.37 -4.68
C TYR A 42 -8.44 2.97 -5.98
N LYS A 43 -9.53 2.44 -6.51
CA LYS A 43 -10.19 3.00 -7.69
C LYS A 43 -10.72 4.43 -7.44
N THR A 44 -11.32 4.69 -6.29
CA THR A 44 -11.98 5.98 -6.02
C THR A 44 -11.08 7.00 -5.34
N GLU A 45 -10.26 6.58 -4.38
CA GLU A 45 -9.50 7.48 -3.48
C GLU A 45 -8.03 7.63 -3.84
N ARG A 46 -7.51 6.83 -4.78
CA ARG A 46 -6.08 6.82 -5.14
C ARG A 46 -5.88 6.97 -6.64
N PHE A 47 -6.27 5.99 -7.43
CA PHE A 47 -5.97 5.95 -8.87
C PHE A 47 -6.80 6.94 -9.69
N SER A 48 -7.75 7.64 -9.06
CA SER A 48 -8.41 8.83 -9.59
C SER A 48 -7.52 10.09 -9.55
N ILE A 49 -6.48 10.11 -8.72
CA ILE A 49 -5.58 11.26 -8.52
C ILE A 49 -4.48 11.22 -9.59
N ALA A 50 -4.53 12.15 -10.55
CA ALA A 50 -3.60 12.18 -11.68
C ALA A 50 -2.12 12.28 -11.27
N SER A 51 -1.82 13.12 -10.27
CA SER A 51 -0.48 13.35 -9.74
C SER A 51 0.02 12.28 -8.77
N LEU A 52 -0.78 11.24 -8.48
CA LEU A 52 -0.38 10.19 -7.56
C LEU A 52 0.85 9.44 -8.09
N HIS A 53 1.86 9.36 -7.25
CA HIS A 53 3.10 8.64 -7.49
C HIS A 53 3.73 8.26 -6.14
N ALA A 54 4.47 7.15 -6.09
CA ALA A 54 5.25 6.75 -4.94
C ALA A 54 6.63 6.23 -5.37
N GLU A 55 7.65 6.61 -4.60
CA GLU A 55 9.04 6.16 -4.78
C GLU A 55 9.45 5.31 -3.57
N VAL A 56 10.05 4.13 -3.81
CA VAL A 56 10.67 3.34 -2.75
C VAL A 56 12.09 3.86 -2.54
N LEU A 57 12.32 4.56 -1.42
CA LEU A 57 13.63 5.08 -1.04
C LEU A 57 14.54 3.99 -0.51
N GLN A 58 13.97 3.05 0.27
CA GLN A 58 14.68 1.91 0.80
C GLN A 58 13.74 0.72 0.92
N ARG A 59 14.25 -0.48 0.65
CA ARG A 59 13.56 -1.75 0.87
C ARG A 59 14.40 -2.68 1.73
N MET A 60 13.73 -3.34 2.67
CA MET A 60 14.28 -4.45 3.44
C MET A 60 13.35 -5.67 3.33
N VAL A 61 13.93 -6.87 3.27
CA VAL A 61 13.17 -8.13 3.25
C VAL A 61 13.67 -8.99 4.40
N VAL A 62 12.74 -9.47 5.24
CA VAL A 62 13.03 -10.35 6.37
C VAL A 62 11.99 -11.46 6.41
N GLY A 63 12.39 -12.67 6.00
CA GLY A 63 11.48 -13.80 5.88
C GLY A 63 10.31 -13.49 4.95
N ASN A 64 9.09 -13.56 5.48
CA ASN A 64 7.87 -13.28 4.72
C ASN A 64 7.44 -11.79 4.79
N LYS A 65 8.27 -10.91 5.34
CA LYS A 65 7.96 -9.49 5.46
C LYS A 65 8.82 -8.64 4.54
N VAL A 66 8.20 -7.64 3.93
CA VAL A 66 8.84 -6.60 3.13
C VAL A 66 8.58 -5.26 3.80
N ILE A 67 9.61 -4.46 3.98
CA ILE A 67 9.52 -3.14 4.59
C ILE A 67 9.98 -2.14 3.55
N ASP A 68 9.09 -1.25 3.14
CA ASP A 68 9.37 -0.16 2.22
C ASP A 68 9.33 1.17 2.98
N HIS A 69 10.38 1.95 2.81
CA HIS A 69 10.36 3.38 3.09
C HIS A 69 9.99 4.08 1.79
N GLU A 70 8.78 4.65 1.75
CA GLU A 70 8.22 5.24 0.55
C GLU A 70 8.08 6.75 0.71
N ARG A 71 8.28 7.48 -0.40
CA ARG A 71 7.87 8.88 -0.54
C ARG A 71 6.67 8.97 -1.48
N VAL A 72 5.58 9.57 -1.00
CA VAL A 72 4.30 9.65 -1.70
C VAL A 72 4.04 11.08 -2.19
N TYR A 73 3.59 11.19 -3.43
CA TYR A 73 3.30 12.44 -4.13
C TYR A 73 1.81 12.53 -4.51
N GLY A 74 1.29 13.75 -4.66
CA GLY A 74 -0.05 14.01 -5.20
C GLY A 74 -1.21 13.85 -4.22
N MET A 75 -0.94 13.35 -3.00
CA MET A 75 -1.94 13.20 -1.94
C MET A 75 -2.00 14.36 -0.94
N ALA A 76 -0.96 15.19 -0.90
CA ALA A 76 -0.85 16.39 -0.10
C ALA A 76 -0.11 17.47 -0.90
N GLU A 77 -0.08 18.70 -0.39
CA GLU A 77 0.64 19.82 -1.03
C GLU A 77 2.13 19.51 -1.18
N GLN A 78 2.74 18.91 -0.16
CA GLN A 78 4.12 18.45 -0.16
C GLN A 78 4.19 16.93 -0.14
N PRO A 79 5.19 16.31 -0.78
CA PRO A 79 5.42 14.88 -0.65
C PRO A 79 5.70 14.53 0.81
N TYR A 80 5.21 13.38 1.24
CA TYR A 80 5.43 12.89 2.58
C TYR A 80 5.99 11.47 2.54
N GLU A 81 6.62 11.07 3.64
CA GLU A 81 7.22 9.76 3.77
C GLU A 81 6.37 8.84 4.64
N VAL A 82 6.42 7.56 4.32
CA VAL A 82 5.69 6.51 5.03
C VAL A 82 6.53 5.24 5.04
N MET A 83 6.56 4.55 6.18
CA MET A 83 7.06 3.18 6.23
C MET A 83 5.88 2.23 6.07
N VAL A 84 5.95 1.36 5.07
CA VAL A 84 4.96 0.32 4.83
C VAL A 84 5.58 -1.03 5.09
N VAL A 85 4.97 -1.79 5.98
CA VAL A 85 5.35 -3.19 6.23
C VAL A 85 4.30 -4.06 5.57
N TYR A 86 4.74 -4.96 4.71
CA TYR A 86 3.90 -5.97 4.06
C TYR A 86 4.21 -7.34 4.63
N GLU A 87 3.19 -8.14 4.89
CA GLU A 87 3.33 -9.58 5.12
C GLU A 87 2.83 -10.32 3.89
N VAL A 88 3.66 -11.25 3.42
CA VAL A 88 3.42 -12.04 2.21
C VAL A 88 3.16 -13.49 2.59
N GLN A 89 2.14 -14.09 1.98
CA GLN A 89 1.82 -15.51 2.08
C GLN A 89 1.50 -16.02 0.68
N ASP A 90 2.15 -17.13 0.28
CA ASP A 90 1.97 -17.77 -1.04
C ASP A 90 2.11 -16.78 -2.22
N GLY A 91 3.06 -15.85 -2.09
CA GLY A 91 3.35 -14.81 -3.10
C GLY A 91 2.38 -13.63 -3.11
N LEU A 92 1.39 -13.58 -2.20
CA LEU A 92 0.39 -12.53 -2.11
C LEU A 92 0.49 -11.76 -0.79
N ILE A 93 0.24 -10.45 -0.82
CA ILE A 93 0.23 -9.61 0.37
C ILE A 93 -1.04 -9.87 1.17
N VAL A 94 -0.92 -10.36 2.40
CA VAL A 94 -2.06 -10.68 3.30
C VAL A 94 -2.25 -9.62 4.39
N ASN A 95 -1.20 -8.92 4.80
CA ASN A 95 -1.31 -7.75 5.68
C ASN A 95 -0.43 -6.61 5.19
N ALA A 96 -0.89 -5.37 5.40
CA ALA A 96 -0.07 -4.18 5.24
C ALA A 96 -0.26 -3.21 6.42
N TRP A 97 0.83 -2.75 7.00
CA TRP A 97 0.84 -1.77 8.08
C TRP A 97 1.53 -0.49 7.61
N PHE A 98 0.84 0.63 7.74
CA PHE A 98 1.37 1.93 7.35
C PHE A 98 1.73 2.73 8.61
N TYR A 99 2.96 3.22 8.66
CA TYR A 99 3.50 4.08 9.70
C TYR A 99 3.82 5.44 9.08
N PRO A 100 3.04 6.50 9.38
CA PRO A 100 3.35 7.84 8.89
C PRO A 100 4.68 8.33 9.47
N ALA A 101 5.42 9.14 8.70
CA ALA A 101 6.57 9.86 9.21
C ALA A 101 6.10 11.05 10.05
N GLY A 102 5.93 10.85 11.36
CA GLY A 102 5.58 11.89 12.34
C GLY A 102 4.09 12.14 12.51
#